data_AF-A0A970PGZ6-F1
#
_entry.id   AF-A0A970PGZ6-F1
#
_cell.length_a   1.000
_cell.length_b   1.000
_cell.length_c   1.000
_cell.angle_alpha   90.00
_cell.angle_beta   90.00
_cell.angle_gamma   90.00
#
_symmetry.space_group_name_H-M   'P 1'
#
loop_
_entity.id
_entity.type
_entity.pdbx_description
1 polymer ?
#
loop_
_entity_poly.entity_id
_entity_poly.type
_entity_poly.pdbx_seq_one_letter_code
_entity_poly.pdbx_strand_id
1 'polypeptide(L)'
;MSDSSRNNKMDPRKLVILMELMKEAEGKSMDKLLPLIINTNKKLKEQNLAFTKDESDLMIEVLTRNMSPRDKAQFEMLRTMMGNRK
;
A
#
# COMPACT_ATOMS: atom_id res chain seq x y z
N MET A 1 -17.71 -26.74 10.52
CA MET A 1 -16.65 -25.77 10.85
C MET A 1 -15.56 -25.95 9.83
N SER A 2 -15.50 -25.08 8.82
CA SER A 2 -14.58 -25.20 7.68
C SER A 2 -13.77 -23.91 7.53
N ASP A 3 -13.05 -23.52 8.59
CA ASP A 3 -12.00 -22.50 8.51
C ASP A 3 -10.69 -23.16 8.06
N SER A 4 -10.67 -23.61 6.80
CA SER A 4 -9.45 -24.09 6.17
C SER A 4 -8.97 -23.02 5.19
N SER A 5 -7.85 -22.39 5.55
CA SER A 5 -6.90 -21.79 4.62
C SER A 5 -7.28 -20.44 3.98
N ARG A 6 -7.38 -19.37 4.79
CA ARG A 6 -6.92 -18.05 4.32
C ARG A 6 -5.42 -17.95 4.58
N ASN A 7 -4.64 -18.72 3.82
CA ASN A 7 -3.18 -18.64 3.80
C ASN A 7 -2.78 -17.32 3.11
N ASN A 8 -3.03 -16.19 3.76
CA ASN A 8 -2.62 -14.86 3.32
C ASN A 8 -1.13 -14.65 3.63
N LYS A 9 -0.28 -15.59 3.20
CA LYS A 9 1.18 -15.47 3.31
C LYS A 9 1.64 -14.48 2.25
N MET A 10 1.51 -13.19 2.57
CA MET A 10 2.19 -12.14 1.82
C MET A 10 3.66 -12.54 1.69
N ASP A 11 4.20 -12.50 0.46
CA ASP A 11 5.59 -12.90 0.19
C ASP A 11 6.53 -12.12 1.14
N PRO A 12 7.51 -12.78 1.79
CA PRO A 12 8.42 -12.12 2.72
C PRO A 12 9.12 -10.88 2.11
N ARG A 13 9.40 -10.90 0.80
CA ARG A 13 10.00 -9.76 0.09
C ARG A 13 9.05 -8.57 0.01
N LYS A 14 7.76 -8.83 -0.20
CA LYS A 14 6.72 -7.80 -0.15
C LYS A 14 6.59 -7.21 1.24
N LEU A 15 6.70 -8.03 2.29
CA LEU A 15 6.64 -7.57 3.68
C LEU A 15 7.79 -6.62 4.02
N VAL A 16 9.02 -6.94 3.59
CA VAL A 16 10.18 -6.05 3.79
C VAL A 16 9.95 -4.70 3.11
N ILE A 17 9.52 -4.73 1.85
CA ILE A 17 9.24 -3.53 1.07
C ILE A 17 8.08 -2.71 1.69
N LEU A 18 7.06 -3.39 2.20
CA LEU A 18 5.93 -2.78 2.90
C LEU A 18 6.39 -2.09 4.20
N MET A 19 7.24 -2.75 4.99
CA MET A 19 7.79 -2.17 6.21
C MET A 19 8.65 -0.93 5.94
N GLU A 20 9.49 -0.98 4.90
CA GLU A 20 10.25 0.19 4.44
C GLU A 20 9.32 1.33 4.03
N LEU A 21 8.31 1.03 3.21
CA LEU A 21 7.33 2.01 2.77
C LEU A 21 6.57 2.61 3.96
N MET A 22 6.14 1.82 4.94
CA MET A 22 5.47 2.32 6.16
C MET A 22 6.36 3.24 6.97
N LYS A 23 7.61 2.84 7.21
CA LYS A 23 8.58 3.65 7.97
C LYS A 23 8.90 4.96 7.25
N GLU A 24 8.99 4.92 5.92
CA GLU A 24 9.23 6.11 5.12
C GLU A 24 7.98 6.97 4.93
N ALA A 25 6.78 6.38 5.00
CA ALA A 25 5.51 7.08 4.90
C ALA A 25 5.12 7.77 6.20
N GLU A 26 5.55 7.22 7.34
CA GLU A 26 5.28 7.75 8.66
C GLU A 26 5.73 9.21 8.80
N GLY A 27 4.80 10.08 9.21
CA GLY A 27 5.05 11.51 9.37
C GLY A 27 5.25 12.31 8.07
N LYS A 28 5.12 11.68 6.89
CA LYS A 28 5.22 12.40 5.60
C LYS A 28 3.85 12.87 5.10
N SER A 29 3.86 14.01 4.41
CA SER A 29 2.69 14.55 3.73
C SER A 29 2.38 13.80 2.43
N MET A 30 1.15 13.96 1.93
CA MET A 30 0.65 13.29 0.72
C MET A 30 1.55 13.46 -0.50
N ASP A 31 2.07 14.66 -0.70
CA ASP A 31 2.95 15.00 -1.83
C ASP A 31 4.25 14.19 -1.84
N LYS A 32 4.68 13.72 -0.66
CA LYS A 32 5.84 12.86 -0.49
C LYS A 32 5.48 11.37 -0.54
N LEU A 33 4.25 11.00 -0.20
CA LEU A 33 3.75 9.62 -0.19
C LEU A 33 3.46 9.05 -1.58
N LEU A 34 3.10 9.91 -2.54
CA LEU A 34 2.92 9.51 -3.93
C LEU A 34 4.23 9.00 -4.60
N PRO A 35 5.34 9.77 -4.61
CA PRO A 35 6.58 9.33 -5.25
C PRO A 35 7.22 8.11 -4.59
N LEU A 36 7.40 8.09 -3.26
CA LEU A 36 6.61 7.17 -2.46
C LEU A 36 6.30 5.74 -2.96
N ILE A 37 5.00 5.54 -3.04
CA ILE A 37 4.30 4.36 -3.55
C ILE A 37 4.70 4.02 -4.99
N ILE A 38 4.93 5.03 -5.85
CA ILE A 38 5.38 4.80 -7.24
C ILE A 38 6.74 4.08 -7.25
N ASN A 39 7.68 4.56 -6.46
CA ASN A 39 9.02 3.98 -6.35
C ASN A 39 8.96 2.57 -5.78
N THR A 40 8.11 2.35 -4.78
CA THR A 40 7.86 1.02 -4.21
C THR A 40 7.25 0.05 -5.22
N ASN A 41 6.25 0.48 -5.99
CA ASN A 41 5.68 -0.34 -7.08
C ASN A 41 6.72 -0.66 -8.16
N LYS A 42 7.62 0.27 -8.46
CA LYS A 42 8.73 0.03 -9.38
C LYS A 42 9.69 -1.05 -8.85
N LYS A 43 10.12 -0.95 -7.58
CA LYS A 43 10.96 -1.97 -6.91
C LYS A 43 10.30 -3.36 -6.97
N LEU A 44 9.00 -3.43 -6.71
CA LEU A 44 8.26 -4.70 -6.79
C LEU A 44 8.25 -5.25 -8.21
N LYS A 45 7.97 -4.41 -9.20
CA LYS A 45 7.93 -4.81 -10.61
C LYS A 45 9.29 -5.34 -11.09
N GLU A 46 10.40 -4.75 -10.65
CA GLU A 46 11.76 -5.24 -10.93
C GLU A 46 12.00 -6.65 -10.38
N GLN A 47 11.31 -7.03 -9.30
CA GLN A 47 11.37 -8.37 -8.71
C GLN A 47 10.30 -9.33 -9.26
N ASN A 48 9.57 -8.95 -10.31
CA ASN A 48 8.36 -9.65 -10.80
C ASN A 48 7.30 -9.84 -9.70
N LEU A 49 7.25 -8.91 -8.75
CA LEU A 49 6.28 -8.85 -7.68
C LEU A 49 5.30 -7.70 -7.96
N ALA A 50 4.09 -7.87 -7.44
CA ALA A 50 3.10 -6.80 -7.35
C ALA A 50 2.26 -7.07 -6.11
N PHE A 51 1.77 -6.01 -5.47
CA PHE A 51 0.71 -6.17 -4.49
C PHE A 51 -0.58 -6.57 -5.21
N THR A 52 -1.26 -7.57 -4.67
CA THR A 52 -2.64 -7.84 -5.07
C THR A 52 -3.54 -6.69 -4.62
N LYS A 53 -4.77 -6.64 -5.13
CA LYS A 53 -5.75 -5.64 -4.72
C LYS A 53 -5.99 -5.70 -3.20
N ASP A 54 -6.20 -6.90 -2.67
CA ASP A 54 -6.43 -7.11 -1.24
C ASP A 54 -5.24 -6.68 -0.37
N GLU A 55 -4.01 -7.00 -0.80
CA GLU A 55 -2.78 -6.57 -0.11
C GLU A 55 -2.61 -5.05 -0.14
N SER A 56 -2.89 -4.41 -1.28
CA SER A 56 -2.80 -2.95 -1.45
C SER A 56 -3.83 -2.24 -0.59
N ASP A 57 -5.05 -2.76 -0.53
CA ASP A 57 -6.15 -2.19 0.23
C ASP A 57 -5.85 -2.22 1.73
N LEU A 58 -5.34 -3.36 2.22
CA LEU A 58 -4.90 -3.50 3.61
C LEU A 58 -3.74 -2.56 3.93
N MET A 59 -2.76 -2.47 3.04
CA MET A 59 -1.61 -1.58 3.20
C MET A 59 -2.06 -0.12 3.32
N ILE A 60 -2.97 0.31 2.45
CA ILE A 60 -3.53 1.66 2.44
C ILE A 60 -4.30 1.93 3.73
N GLU A 61 -5.10 0.98 4.18
CA GLU A 61 -5.83 1.09 5.45
C GLU A 61 -4.86 1.30 6.62
N VAL A 62 -3.78 0.53 6.68
CA VAL A 62 -2.76 0.62 7.74
C VAL A 62 -1.99 1.94 7.66
N LEU A 63 -1.55 2.36 6.47
CA LEU A 63 -0.86 3.63 6.26
C LEU A 63 -1.72 4.82 6.64
N THR A 64 -2.98 4.82 6.21
CA THR A 64 -3.91 5.93 6.46
C THR A 64 -4.48 5.92 7.87
N ARG A 65 -4.33 4.84 8.63
CA ARG A 65 -4.81 4.74 10.03
C ARG A 65 -4.14 5.73 10.97
N ASN A 66 -2.87 6.04 10.73
CA ASN A 66 -2.08 6.99 11.52
C ASN A 66 -2.02 8.39 10.90
N MET A 67 -2.71 8.61 9.76
CA MET A 67 -2.77 9.92 9.09
C MET A 67 -3.90 10.78 9.64
N SER A 68 -3.79 12.09 9.42
CA SER A 68 -4.90 12.99 9.72
C SER A 68 -6.12 12.67 8.82
N PRO A 69 -7.36 12.95 9.26
CA PRO A 69 -8.56 12.73 8.45
C PRO A 69 -8.51 13.44 7.10
N ARG A 70 -7.84 14.60 7.04
CA ARG A 70 -7.63 15.38 5.83
C ARG A 70 -6.73 14.64 4.84
N ASP A 71 -5.61 14.12 5.30
CA ASP A 71 -4.65 13.40 4.44
C ASP A 71 -5.24 12.08 3.97
N LYS A 72 -5.97 11.37 4.84
CA LYS A 72 -6.69 10.15 4.46
C LYS A 72 -7.72 10.40 3.35
N ALA A 73 -8.48 11.48 3.43
CA ALA A 73 -9.46 11.83 2.38
C ALA A 73 -8.78 12.13 1.03
N GLN A 74 -7.66 12.86 1.04
CA GLN A 74 -6.89 13.13 -0.17
C GLN A 74 -6.30 11.84 -0.77
N PHE A 75 -5.83 10.93 0.08
CA PHE A 75 -5.33 9.63 -0.35
C PHE A 75 -6.40 8.79 -1.07
N GLU A 76 -7.58 8.66 -0.48
CA GLU A 76 -8.70 7.90 -1.08
C GLU A 76 -9.15 8.50 -2.41
N MET A 77 -9.12 9.83 -2.52
CA MET A 77 -9.44 10.53 -3.77
C MET A 77 -8.43 10.18 -4.87
N LEU A 78 -7.13 10.23 -4.56
CA LEU A 78 -6.05 9.84 -5.47
C LEU A 78 -6.14 8.35 -5.86
N ARG A 79 -6.43 7.49 -4.90
CA ARG A 79 -6.63 6.05 -5.13
C ARG A 79 -7.79 5.80 -6.10
N THR A 80 -8.91 6.49 -5.91
CA THR A 80 -10.08 6.41 -6.79
C THR A 80 -9.73 6.86 -8.21
N MET A 81 -8.94 7.93 -8.35
CA MET A 81 -8.45 8.40 -9.65
C MET A 81 -7.48 7.42 -10.32
N MET A 82 -6.61 6.77 -9.55
CA MET A 82 -5.65 5.79 -10.07
C MET A 82 -6.30 4.44 -10.40
N GLY A 83 -7.30 4.00 -9.62
CA GLY A 83 -8.01 2.74 -9.78
C GLY A 83 -9.08 2.73 -10.87
N ASN A 84 -9.50 3.91 -11.36
CA ASN A 84 -10.48 4.04 -12.45
C ASN A 84 -9.89 3.90 -13.87
N ARG A 85 -8.59 3.59 -14.00
CA ARG A 85 -8.03 3.18 -15.29
C ARG A 85 -8.38 1.72 -15.57
N LYS A 86 -9.60 1.50 -16.07
CA LYS A 86 -9.95 0.28 -16.82
C LYS A 86 -9.17 0.22 -18.13
#